data_AF-A0A5C3NU38-F1
#
_entry.id   AF-A0A5C3NU38-F1
#
_cell.length_a   1.000
_cell.length_b   1.000
_cell.length_c   1.000
_cell.angle_alpha   90.00
_cell.angle_beta   90.00
_cell.angle_gamma   90.00
#
_symmetry.space_group_name_H-M   'P 1'
#
loop_
_entity.id
_entity.type
_entity.pdbx_description
1 polymer ?
#
loop_
_entity_poly.entity_id
_entity_poly.type
_entity_poly.pdbx_seq_one_letter_code
_entity_poly.pdbx_strand_id
1 'polypeptide(L)'
;GKSEERKISQWNVYVSKEIKKYNKEMEELGLERKRISAGPIQEIAKRWKAMPQDERDAAVGDGVEELKERRKNRAEGIQNVPIAAFNDARATLAGLQVDMSNLHGRTDIDILCMAFRSKIDAYNAPYIFYTSDRIAAYVLNQTKKTIHQFALGMEAYNLSGANSKPSCVSNFHSLCLSMLMLISAPVEACEGRAVPQKMFYVNFESHMTAKYGVVIRNWPIRKFTAPGNINSLPTLSILYNVWRSGATHFRRLDDGEWQQW
;
A
#
# COMPACT_ATOMS: atom_id res chain seq x y z
N GLY A 1 -15.16 -22.70 -5.88
CA GLY A 1 -15.50 -23.12 -7.25
C GLY A 1 -15.62 -21.88 -8.11
N LYS A 2 -14.98 -21.86 -9.28
CA LYS A 2 -15.16 -20.76 -10.23
C LYS A 2 -16.63 -20.71 -10.62
N SER A 3 -17.35 -19.65 -10.27
CA SER A 3 -18.69 -19.45 -10.79
C SER A 3 -18.55 -19.21 -12.30
N GLU A 4 -18.88 -20.21 -13.11
CA GLU A 4 -18.99 -19.99 -14.55
C GLU A 4 -19.98 -18.84 -14.78
N GLU A 5 -19.55 -17.82 -15.50
CA GLU A 5 -20.39 -16.69 -15.84
C GLU A 5 -21.63 -17.22 -16.58
N ARG A 6 -22.81 -17.05 -15.96
CA ARG A 6 -24.07 -17.52 -16.54
C ARG A 6 -24.24 -16.91 -17.94
N LYS A 7 -24.29 -17.78 -18.97
CA LYS A 7 -24.52 -17.37 -20.37
C LYS A 7 -25.73 -16.43 -20.46
N ILE A 8 -25.57 -15.33 -21.18
CA ILE A 8 -26.68 -14.38 -21.42
C ILE A 8 -27.66 -15.06 -22.37
N SER A 9 -28.90 -15.26 -21.93
CA SER A 9 -29.96 -15.81 -22.79
C SER A 9 -30.53 -14.72 -23.71
N GLN A 10 -30.85 -15.09 -24.94
CA GLN A 10 -31.52 -14.23 -25.93
C GLN A 10 -32.83 -13.64 -25.37
N TRP A 11 -33.59 -14.45 -24.62
CA TRP A 11 -34.78 -14.01 -23.89
C TRP A 11 -34.50 -12.84 -22.93
N ASN A 12 -33.41 -12.89 -22.16
CA ASN A 12 -33.07 -11.80 -21.22
C ASN A 12 -32.72 -10.51 -21.96
N VAL A 13 -32.11 -10.61 -23.15
CA VAL A 13 -31.83 -9.45 -24.01
C VAL A 13 -33.13 -8.82 -24.50
N TYR A 14 -34.03 -9.65 -25.03
CA TYR A 14 -35.32 -9.22 -25.55
C TYR A 14 -36.18 -8.56 -24.45
N VAL A 15 -36.29 -9.20 -23.29
CA VAL A 15 -37.00 -8.64 -22.13
C VAL A 15 -36.40 -7.31 -21.69
N SER A 16 -35.08 -7.18 -21.66
CA SER A 16 -34.43 -5.92 -21.28
C SER A 16 -34.70 -4.80 -22.29
N LYS A 17 -34.81 -5.10 -23.60
CA LYS A 17 -35.12 -4.09 -24.63
C LYS A 17 -36.59 -3.67 -24.57
N GLU A 18 -37.51 -4.63 -24.50
CA GLU A 18 -38.96 -4.33 -24.47
C GLU A 18 -39.37 -3.60 -23.20
N ILE A 19 -38.77 -3.91 -22.04
CA ILE A 19 -39.04 -3.17 -20.80
C ILE A 19 -38.47 -1.75 -20.85
N LYS A 20 -37.32 -1.53 -21.50
CA LYS A 20 -36.81 -0.17 -21.76
C LYS A 20 -37.79 0.63 -22.60
N LYS A 21 -38.34 0.03 -23.67
CA LYS A 21 -39.37 0.68 -24.51
C LYS A 21 -40.64 0.98 -23.72
N TYR A 22 -41.19 -0.02 -23.03
CA TYR A 22 -42.40 0.13 -22.20
C TYR A 22 -42.23 1.23 -21.14
N ASN A 23 -41.10 1.27 -20.44
CA ASN A 23 -40.86 2.30 -19.44
C ASN A 23 -40.68 3.70 -20.05
N LYS A 24 -40.12 3.80 -21.26
CA LYS A 24 -40.00 5.07 -21.98
C LYS A 24 -41.37 5.59 -22.40
N GLU A 25 -42.24 4.72 -22.94
CA GLU A 25 -43.62 5.06 -23.29
C GLU A 25 -44.44 5.49 -22.07
N MET A 26 -44.27 4.82 -20.93
CA MET A 26 -44.95 5.19 -19.68
C MET A 26 -44.44 6.52 -19.11
N GLU A 27 -43.16 6.83 -19.26
CA GLU A 27 -42.55 8.09 -18.85
C GLU A 27 -43.01 9.26 -19.75
N GLU A 28 -43.16 9.03 -21.06
CA GLU A 28 -43.76 9.98 -22.00
C GLU A 28 -45.24 10.28 -21.68
N LEU A 29 -45.95 9.31 -21.09
CA LEU A 29 -47.32 9.45 -20.61
C LEU A 29 -47.42 10.02 -19.17
N GLY A 30 -46.29 10.33 -18.52
CA GLY A 30 -46.25 10.86 -17.15
C GLY A 30 -46.66 9.85 -16.07
N LEU A 31 -46.66 8.55 -16.38
CA LEU A 31 -47.04 7.47 -15.46
C LEU A 31 -45.82 6.85 -14.77
N GLU A 32 -46.03 6.29 -13.58
CA GLU A 32 -44.95 5.64 -12.82
C GLU A 32 -44.41 4.40 -13.56
N ARG A 33 -43.08 4.27 -13.54
CA ARG A 33 -42.37 3.11 -14.09
C ARG A 33 -42.82 1.83 -13.40
N LYS A 34 -43.24 0.83 -14.18
CA LYS A 34 -43.64 -0.47 -13.63
C LYS A 34 -42.44 -1.41 -13.51
N ARG A 35 -42.38 -2.13 -12.38
CA ARG A 35 -41.41 -3.21 -12.18
C ARG A 35 -41.72 -4.39 -13.12
N ILE A 36 -40.67 -5.12 -13.49
CA ILE A 36 -40.76 -6.31 -14.35
C ILE A 36 -41.77 -7.34 -13.81
N SER A 37 -41.81 -7.52 -12.49
CA SER A 37 -42.70 -8.44 -11.78
C SER A 37 -44.16 -7.95 -11.68
N ALA A 38 -44.43 -6.69 -12.07
CA ALA A 38 -45.73 -6.05 -11.86
C ALA A 38 -46.66 -6.09 -13.09
N GLY A 39 -46.37 -6.93 -14.10
CA GLY A 39 -47.31 -7.18 -15.21
C GLY A 39 -46.74 -7.34 -16.62
N PRO A 40 -45.82 -6.46 -17.11
CA PRO A 40 -45.45 -6.42 -18.53
C PRO A 40 -44.82 -7.72 -19.06
N ILE A 41 -44.21 -8.51 -18.16
CA ILE A 41 -43.50 -9.73 -18.51
C ILE A 41 -44.39 -10.80 -19.14
N GLN A 42 -45.69 -10.85 -18.79
CA GLN A 42 -46.61 -11.85 -19.35
C GLN A 42 -46.93 -11.56 -20.82
N GLU A 43 -47.09 -10.29 -21.19
CA GLU A 43 -47.35 -9.87 -22.57
C GLU A 43 -46.11 -10.01 -23.43
N ILE A 44 -44.94 -9.63 -22.89
CA ILE A 44 -43.64 -9.80 -23.55
C ILE A 44 -43.35 -11.29 -23.80
N ALA A 45 -43.69 -12.17 -22.85
CA ALA A 45 -43.51 -13.61 -23.01
C ALA A 45 -44.42 -14.21 -24.09
N LYS A 46 -45.68 -13.74 -24.20
CA LYS A 46 -46.59 -14.16 -25.27
C LYS A 46 -46.07 -13.72 -26.65
N ARG A 47 -45.62 -12.47 -26.77
CA ARG A 47 -45.02 -11.95 -28.02
C ARG A 47 -43.78 -12.74 -28.45
N TRP A 48 -42.88 -13.02 -27.51
CA TRP A 48 -41.68 -13.83 -27.79
C TRP A 48 -42.00 -15.24 -28.26
N LYS A 49 -42.97 -15.91 -27.62
CA LYS A 49 -43.39 -17.26 -28.04
C LYS A 49 -44.02 -17.28 -29.44
N ALA A 50 -44.72 -16.22 -29.82
CA ALA A 50 -45.34 -16.09 -31.13
C ALA A 50 -44.36 -15.75 -32.27
N MET A 51 -43.20 -15.16 -31.97
CA MET A 51 -42.20 -14.83 -32.99
C MET A 51 -41.45 -16.07 -33.51
N PRO A 52 -41.23 -16.18 -34.83
CA PRO A 52 -40.32 -17.16 -35.44
C PRO A 52 -38.86 -16.87 -35.08
N GLN A 53 -38.00 -17.87 -35.25
CA GLN A 53 -36.62 -17.82 -34.78
C GLN A 53 -35.79 -16.70 -35.43
N ASP A 54 -36.00 -16.43 -36.72
CA ASP A 54 -35.29 -15.39 -37.47
C ASP A 54 -35.64 -13.98 -36.97
N GLU A 55 -36.92 -13.76 -36.59
CA GLU A 55 -37.36 -12.49 -35.98
C GLU A 55 -36.82 -12.31 -34.56
N ARG A 56 -36.60 -13.40 -33.81
CA ARG A 56 -35.99 -13.35 -32.49
C ARG A 56 -34.53 -12.93 -32.57
N ASP A 57 -33.77 -13.48 -33.52
CA ASP A 57 -32.36 -13.13 -33.70
C ASP A 57 -32.20 -11.66 -34.14
N ALA A 58 -33.08 -11.17 -35.02
CA ALA A 58 -33.14 -9.75 -35.39
C ALA A 58 -33.53 -8.84 -34.20
N ALA A 59 -34.48 -9.23 -33.36
CA ALA A 59 -34.89 -8.45 -32.19
C ALA A 59 -33.79 -8.38 -31.11
N VAL A 60 -32.99 -9.44 -30.99
CA VAL A 60 -31.85 -9.51 -30.07
C VAL A 60 -30.69 -8.65 -30.58
N GLY A 61 -30.34 -8.73 -31.88
CA GLY A 61 -29.30 -7.94 -32.53
C GLY A 61 -28.02 -7.83 -31.68
N ASP A 62 -27.46 -6.62 -31.58
CA ASP A 62 -26.24 -6.34 -30.79
C ASP A 62 -26.46 -6.31 -29.27
N GLY A 63 -27.69 -6.59 -28.80
CA GLY A 63 -28.05 -6.45 -27.39
C GLY A 63 -27.32 -7.44 -26.46
N VAL A 64 -26.76 -8.51 -27.01
CA VAL A 64 -25.89 -9.43 -26.25
C VAL A 64 -24.57 -8.76 -25.90
N GLU A 65 -23.99 -7.99 -26.81
CA GLU A 65 -22.75 -7.24 -26.56
C GLU A 65 -22.97 -6.09 -25.59
N GLU A 66 -24.05 -5.30 -25.77
CA GLU A 66 -24.43 -4.22 -24.84
C GLU A 66 -24.63 -4.75 -23.41
N LEU A 67 -25.22 -5.95 -23.26
CA LEU A 67 -25.38 -6.59 -21.95
C LEU A 67 -24.08 -7.14 -21.37
N LYS A 68 -23.14 -7.61 -22.20
CA LYS A 68 -21.79 -7.99 -21.75
C LYS A 68 -21.03 -6.77 -21.25
N GLU A 69 -21.04 -5.67 -22.00
CA GLU A 69 -20.43 -4.41 -21.58
C GLU A 69 -21.06 -3.88 -20.30
N ARG A 70 -22.38 -3.94 -20.15
CA ARG A 70 -23.06 -3.54 -18.92
C ARG A 70 -22.69 -4.42 -17.73
N ARG A 71 -22.48 -5.73 -17.93
CA ARG A 71 -21.99 -6.63 -16.87
C ARG A 71 -20.56 -6.26 -16.47
N LYS A 72 -19.70 -6.00 -17.45
CA LYS A 72 -18.32 -5.57 -17.23
C LYS A 72 -18.26 -4.23 -16.49
N ASN A 73 -19.06 -3.25 -16.90
CA ASN A 73 -19.21 -1.96 -16.21
C ASN A 73 -19.85 -2.09 -14.82
N ARG A 74 -20.65 -3.13 -14.54
CA ARG A 74 -21.15 -3.38 -13.19
C ARG A 74 -20.09 -4.01 -12.28
N ALA A 75 -19.20 -4.83 -12.86
CA ALA A 75 -18.12 -5.49 -12.14
C ALA A 75 -16.92 -4.54 -11.89
N GLU A 76 -16.61 -3.67 -12.85
CA GLU A 76 -15.40 -2.84 -12.86
C GLU A 76 -15.70 -1.33 -12.80
N GLY A 77 -16.94 -0.92 -13.04
CA GLY A 77 -17.31 0.49 -13.11
C GLY A 77 -17.40 1.12 -11.72
N ILE A 78 -16.77 2.29 -11.59
CA ILE A 78 -16.90 3.17 -10.44
C ILE A 78 -18.38 3.50 -10.28
N GLN A 79 -19.04 2.92 -9.27
CA GLN A 79 -20.45 3.20 -9.02
C GLN A 79 -20.59 4.66 -8.58
N ASN A 80 -21.20 5.48 -9.44
CA ASN A 80 -21.38 6.93 -9.26
C ASN A 80 -22.27 7.33 -8.06
N VAL A 81 -22.68 6.39 -7.19
CA VAL A 81 -23.40 6.69 -5.96
C VAL A 81 -22.59 6.14 -4.78
N PRO A 82 -21.92 7.00 -3.98
CA PRO A 82 -21.09 6.57 -2.85
C PRO A 82 -21.79 5.62 -1.86
N ILE A 83 -23.13 5.74 -1.73
CA ILE A 83 -23.96 4.86 -0.89
C ILE A 83 -24.05 3.44 -1.45
N ALA A 84 -24.11 3.28 -2.78
CA ALA A 84 -24.16 1.97 -3.41
C ALA A 84 -22.81 1.25 -3.24
N ALA A 85 -21.69 1.95 -3.45
CA ALA A 85 -20.36 1.43 -3.19
C ALA A 85 -20.14 1.07 -1.71
N PHE A 86 -20.70 1.86 -0.78
CA PHE A 86 -20.70 1.56 0.66
C PHE A 86 -21.42 0.23 0.96
N ASN A 87 -22.66 0.09 0.49
CA ASN A 87 -23.46 -1.12 0.72
C ASN A 87 -22.83 -2.36 0.07
N ASP A 88 -22.27 -2.21 -1.13
CA ASP A 88 -21.60 -3.28 -1.86
C ASP A 88 -20.34 -3.77 -1.13
N ALA A 89 -19.49 -2.85 -0.69
CA ALA A 89 -18.31 -3.18 0.11
C ALA A 89 -18.70 -3.90 1.41
N ARG A 90 -19.72 -3.42 2.12
CA ARG A 90 -20.21 -4.03 3.36
C ARG A 90 -20.76 -5.44 3.13
N ALA A 91 -21.57 -5.64 2.10
CA ALA A 91 -22.13 -6.95 1.78
C ALA A 91 -21.05 -7.97 1.40
N THR A 92 -20.08 -7.52 0.58
CA THR A 92 -18.96 -8.35 0.15
C THR A 92 -18.05 -8.75 1.31
N LEU A 93 -17.69 -7.79 2.17
CA LEU A 93 -16.86 -8.04 3.35
C LEU A 93 -17.55 -8.97 4.37
N ALA A 94 -18.87 -8.85 4.53
CA ALA A 94 -19.64 -9.76 5.37
C ALA A 94 -19.62 -11.20 4.83
N GLY A 95 -19.75 -11.39 3.50
CA GLY A 95 -19.62 -12.69 2.88
C GLY A 95 -18.22 -13.30 3.09
N LEU A 96 -17.18 -12.49 2.88
CA LEU A 96 -15.79 -12.89 3.10
C LEU A 96 -15.53 -13.30 4.56
N GLN A 97 -16.11 -12.59 5.53
CA GLN A 97 -15.97 -12.95 6.95
C GLN A 97 -16.54 -14.35 7.24
N VAL A 98 -17.69 -14.70 6.65
CA VAL A 98 -18.28 -16.04 6.80
C VAL A 98 -17.34 -17.09 6.22
N ASP A 99 -16.82 -16.87 5.01
CA ASP A 99 -15.91 -17.79 4.35
C ASP A 99 -14.61 -17.98 5.13
N MET A 100 -14.04 -16.90 5.66
CA MET A 100 -12.84 -16.95 6.51
C MET A 100 -13.10 -17.67 7.83
N SER A 101 -14.25 -17.42 8.47
CA SER A 101 -14.63 -18.13 9.71
C SER A 101 -14.79 -19.63 9.46
N ASN A 102 -15.42 -20.01 8.34
CA ASN A 102 -15.56 -21.40 7.93
C ASN A 102 -14.22 -22.05 7.56
N LEU A 103 -13.27 -21.30 7.00
CA LEU A 103 -11.93 -21.79 6.73
C LEU A 103 -11.19 -22.05 8.04
N HIS A 104 -11.16 -21.08 8.95
CA HIS A 104 -10.56 -21.23 10.27
C HIS A 104 -11.13 -22.44 11.02
N GLY A 105 -12.46 -22.60 11.08
CA GLY A 105 -13.08 -23.74 11.76
C GLY A 105 -12.75 -25.11 11.15
N ARG A 106 -12.35 -25.19 9.87
CA ARG A 106 -12.02 -26.46 9.21
C ARG A 106 -10.52 -26.80 9.24
N THR A 107 -9.67 -25.78 9.24
CA THR A 107 -8.22 -25.97 9.06
C THR A 107 -7.38 -25.40 10.19
N ASP A 108 -8.01 -24.78 11.19
CA ASP A 108 -7.36 -24.08 12.30
C ASP A 108 -6.36 -23.00 11.82
N ILE A 109 -6.62 -22.42 10.64
CA ILE A 109 -5.80 -21.34 10.09
C ILE A 109 -6.28 -20.03 10.69
N ASP A 110 -5.38 -19.31 11.35
CA ASP A 110 -5.61 -17.97 11.87
C ASP A 110 -5.56 -16.92 10.76
N ILE A 111 -6.61 -16.10 10.64
CA ILE A 111 -6.78 -15.16 9.53
C ILE A 111 -6.96 -13.75 10.08
N LEU A 112 -6.25 -12.80 9.47
CA LEU A 112 -6.43 -11.36 9.65
C LEU A 112 -6.89 -10.75 8.32
N CYS A 113 -8.04 -10.09 8.32
CA CYS A 113 -8.54 -9.30 7.21
C CYS A 113 -8.73 -7.84 7.63
N MET A 114 -8.13 -6.93 6.86
CA MET A 114 -8.35 -5.49 7.01
C MET A 114 -8.67 -4.89 5.66
N ALA A 115 -9.68 -4.02 5.61
CA ALA A 115 -10.00 -3.24 4.41
C ALA A 115 -10.09 -1.76 4.78
N PHE A 116 -9.52 -0.90 3.94
CA PHE A 116 -9.38 0.53 4.17
C PHE A 116 -10.00 1.32 3.04
N ARG A 117 -10.49 2.53 3.32
CA ARG A 117 -10.89 3.43 2.24
C ARG A 117 -9.67 4.01 1.53
N SER A 118 -9.77 4.11 0.20
CA SER A 118 -8.76 4.76 -0.64
C SER A 118 -9.09 6.23 -0.95
N LYS A 119 -10.31 6.68 -0.61
CA LYS A 119 -10.79 8.04 -0.82
C LYS A 119 -11.35 8.60 0.47
N ILE A 120 -11.12 9.89 0.71
CA ILE A 120 -11.59 10.60 1.91
C ILE A 120 -13.13 10.61 1.95
N ASP A 121 -13.77 10.76 0.80
CA ASP A 121 -15.23 10.88 0.66
C ASP A 121 -15.97 9.54 0.78
N ALA A 122 -15.26 8.43 0.99
CA ALA A 122 -15.89 7.14 1.21
C ALA A 122 -16.44 7.05 2.64
N TYR A 123 -17.69 6.57 2.75
CA TYR A 123 -18.41 6.42 4.03
C TYR A 123 -17.97 5.21 4.88
N ASN A 124 -17.17 4.30 4.31
CA ASN A 124 -16.73 3.10 5.04
C ASN A 124 -15.67 3.46 6.09
N ALA A 125 -15.85 2.97 7.32
CA ALA A 125 -14.78 2.91 8.30
C ALA A 125 -13.83 1.72 7.97
N PRO A 126 -12.60 1.70 8.50
CA PRO A 126 -11.73 0.54 8.39
C PRO A 126 -12.46 -0.73 8.84
N TYR A 127 -12.51 -1.70 7.95
CA TYR A 127 -13.02 -3.03 8.27
C TYR A 127 -11.90 -3.83 8.90
N ILE A 128 -12.19 -4.47 10.02
CA ILE A 128 -11.23 -5.32 10.74
C ILE A 128 -11.96 -6.60 11.12
N PHE A 129 -11.41 -7.72 10.66
CA PHE A 129 -11.87 -9.04 11.04
C PHE A 129 -10.65 -9.90 11.34
N TYR A 130 -10.71 -10.66 12.42
CA TYR A 130 -9.70 -11.64 12.77
C TYR A 130 -10.35 -12.83 13.45
N THR A 131 -9.81 -14.03 13.23
CA THR A 131 -10.39 -15.27 13.76
C THR A 131 -9.97 -15.57 15.19
N SER A 132 -8.84 -15.01 15.65
CA SER A 132 -8.23 -15.32 16.94
C SER A 132 -7.69 -14.06 17.61
N ASP A 133 -7.95 -13.90 18.90
CA ASP A 133 -7.46 -12.77 19.71
C ASP A 133 -5.94 -12.71 19.79
N ARG A 134 -5.25 -13.84 19.53
CA ARG A 134 -3.79 -13.88 19.46
C ARG A 134 -3.25 -12.94 18.38
N ILE A 135 -3.99 -12.76 17.29
CA ILE A 135 -3.63 -11.82 16.22
C ILE A 135 -3.65 -10.39 16.76
N ALA A 136 -4.72 -10.00 17.45
CA ALA A 136 -4.83 -8.66 18.04
C ALA A 136 -3.75 -8.41 19.10
N ALA A 137 -3.48 -9.42 19.95
CA ALA A 137 -2.41 -9.36 20.95
C ALA A 137 -1.02 -9.26 20.30
N TYR A 138 -0.76 -9.97 19.21
CA TYR A 138 0.48 -9.87 18.46
C TYR A 138 0.69 -8.45 17.92
N VAL A 139 -0.31 -7.87 17.27
CA VAL A 139 -0.25 -6.48 16.77
C VAL A 139 0.03 -5.50 17.90
N LEU A 140 -0.65 -5.65 19.05
CA LEU A 140 -0.43 -4.81 20.23
C LEU A 140 1.00 -4.93 20.76
N ASN A 141 1.53 -6.15 20.85
CA ASN A 141 2.86 -6.38 21.39
C ASN A 141 3.97 -5.80 20.51
N GLN A 142 3.83 -5.93 19.18
CA GLN A 142 4.82 -5.46 18.22
C GLN A 142 4.77 -3.96 17.99
N THR A 143 3.56 -3.39 17.88
CA THR A 143 3.38 -1.99 17.48
C THR A 143 3.09 -1.05 18.64
N LYS A 144 2.80 -1.61 19.83
CA LYS A 144 2.28 -0.88 21.01
C LYS A 144 0.98 -0.13 20.72
N LYS A 145 0.20 -0.59 19.73
CA LYS A 145 -1.08 -0.02 19.32
C LYS A 145 -2.14 -1.10 19.25
N THR A 146 -3.38 -0.76 19.60
CA THR A 146 -4.49 -1.68 19.37
C THR A 146 -4.66 -1.94 17.87
N ILE A 147 -5.28 -3.07 17.50
CA ILE A 147 -5.50 -3.40 16.10
C ILE A 147 -6.32 -2.33 15.37
N HIS A 148 -7.26 -1.68 16.06
CA HIS A 148 -8.00 -0.52 15.54
C HIS A 148 -7.09 0.69 15.29
N GLN A 149 -6.21 1.03 16.23
CA GLN A 149 -5.26 2.15 16.06
C GLN A 149 -4.26 1.86 14.93
N PHE A 150 -3.83 0.61 14.79
CA PHE A 150 -2.99 0.17 13.69
C PHE A 150 -3.71 0.33 12.33
N ALA A 151 -4.95 -0.16 12.24
CA ALA A 151 -5.80 -0.04 11.06
C ALA A 151 -6.06 1.42 10.67
N LEU A 152 -6.35 2.30 11.63
CA LEU A 152 -6.51 3.74 11.40
C LEU A 152 -5.23 4.38 10.86
N GLY A 153 -4.07 3.98 11.39
CA GLY A 153 -2.77 4.47 10.89
C GLY A 153 -2.50 4.04 9.44
N MET A 154 -2.82 2.79 9.11
CA MET A 154 -2.72 2.27 7.74
C MET A 154 -3.70 2.96 6.79
N GLU A 155 -4.94 3.21 7.23
CA GLU A 155 -5.91 3.96 6.44
C GLU A 155 -5.44 5.40 6.19
N ALA A 156 -4.96 6.10 7.22
CA ALA A 156 -4.42 7.44 7.08
C ALA A 156 -3.22 7.48 6.11
N TYR A 157 -2.36 6.46 6.16
CA TYR A 157 -1.26 6.32 5.21
C TYR A 157 -1.77 6.16 3.77
N ASN A 158 -2.75 5.28 3.54
CA ASN A 158 -3.34 5.06 2.21
C ASN A 158 -4.03 6.32 1.67
N LEU A 159 -4.72 7.08 2.53
CA LEU A 159 -5.38 8.34 2.16
C LEU A 159 -4.38 9.47 1.89
N SER A 160 -3.22 9.45 2.56
CA SER A 160 -2.19 10.46 2.36
C SER A 160 -1.48 10.38 1.01
N GLY A 161 -1.68 9.29 0.25
CA GLY A 161 -1.02 9.08 -1.05
C GLY A 161 0.50 9.02 -0.96
N ALA A 162 1.05 8.67 0.21
CA ALA A 162 2.48 8.65 0.49
C ALA A 162 3.18 7.49 -0.26
N ASN A 163 3.36 7.63 -1.57
CA ASN A 163 4.16 6.72 -2.39
C ASN A 163 5.65 7.10 -2.47
N SER A 164 6.15 8.08 -1.70
CA SER A 164 7.51 8.60 -1.96
C SER A 164 8.20 9.35 -0.81
N LYS A 165 8.10 8.87 0.42
CA LYS A 165 9.13 9.22 1.42
C LYS A 165 9.74 7.96 2.00
N PRO A 166 11.00 7.61 1.67
CA PRO A 166 11.72 6.63 2.47
C PRO A 166 11.59 7.05 3.93
N SER A 167 11.16 6.12 4.78
CA SER A 167 10.95 6.40 6.19
C SER A 167 12.20 7.06 6.77
N CYS A 168 12.05 7.93 7.77
CA CYS A 168 13.19 8.54 8.47
C CYS A 168 14.24 7.49 8.87
N VAL A 169 13.81 6.27 9.21
CA VAL A 169 14.65 5.11 9.54
C VAL A 169 15.44 4.61 8.33
N SER A 170 14.83 4.53 7.15
CA SER A 170 15.52 4.15 5.90
C SER A 170 16.56 5.20 5.48
N ASN A 171 16.22 6.50 5.60
CA ASN A 171 17.16 7.59 5.34
C ASN A 171 18.31 7.64 6.35
N PHE A 172 18.02 7.35 7.62
CA PHE A 172 19.04 7.30 8.66
C PHE A 172 20.02 6.14 8.42
N HIS A 173 19.51 4.95 8.10
CA HIS A 173 20.35 3.79 7.82
C HIS A 173 21.21 3.97 6.57
N SER A 174 20.62 4.49 5.47
CA SER A 174 21.37 4.77 4.25
C SER A 174 22.45 5.83 4.48
N LEU A 175 22.16 6.89 5.23
CA LEU A 175 23.12 7.95 5.53
C LEU A 175 24.25 7.46 6.46
N CYS A 176 23.95 6.58 7.43
CA CYS A 176 24.96 5.89 8.23
C CYS A 176 25.91 5.06 7.36
N LEU A 177 25.40 4.30 6.39
CA LEU A 177 26.22 3.52 5.47
C LEU A 177 27.12 4.42 4.61
N SER A 178 26.57 5.50 4.05
CA SER A 178 27.35 6.46 3.27
C SER A 178 28.45 7.13 4.08
N MET A 179 28.20 7.44 5.36
CA MET A 179 29.24 7.97 6.24
C MET A 179 30.32 6.96 6.59
N LEU A 180 29.96 5.68 6.80
CA LEU A 180 30.96 4.63 7.04
C LEU A 180 31.91 4.49 5.86
N MET A 181 31.42 4.63 4.62
CA MET A 181 32.27 4.67 3.43
C MET A 181 33.24 5.86 3.46
N LEU A 182 32.76 7.08 3.77
CA LEU A 182 33.62 8.26 3.88
C LEU A 182 34.65 8.15 5.01
N ILE A 183 34.26 7.61 6.16
CA ILE A 183 35.14 7.41 7.32
C ILE A 183 36.05 6.19 7.15
N SER A 184 35.87 5.38 6.10
CA SER A 184 36.81 4.31 5.73
C SER A 184 37.99 4.81 4.88
N ALA A 185 37.98 6.10 4.49
CA ALA A 185 39.08 6.80 3.83
C ALA A 185 40.37 7.10 4.65
N PRO A 186 40.49 6.98 6.00
CA PRO A 186 41.77 7.18 6.69
C PRO A 186 42.84 6.20 6.26
N VAL A 187 42.48 5.09 5.59
CA VAL A 187 43.42 4.19 4.92
C VAL A 187 44.28 4.95 3.89
N GLU A 188 43.68 5.90 3.17
CA GLU A 188 44.40 6.74 2.21
C GLU A 188 45.30 7.76 2.94
N ALA A 189 44.87 8.30 4.08
CA ALA A 189 45.69 9.19 4.91
C ALA A 189 46.88 8.48 5.60
N CYS A 190 46.88 7.14 5.64
CA CYS A 190 47.97 6.31 6.17
C CYS A 190 49.02 5.94 5.11
N GLU A 191 48.98 6.54 3.92
CA GLU A 191 49.92 6.21 2.83
C GLU A 191 51.38 6.31 3.30
N GLY A 192 52.15 5.23 3.10
CA GLY A 192 53.53 5.07 3.58
C GLY A 192 53.70 4.53 5.01
N ARG A 193 52.61 4.26 5.75
CA ARG A 193 52.63 3.64 7.09
C ARG A 193 51.77 2.36 7.10
N ALA A 194 51.84 1.59 8.19
CA ALA A 194 50.97 0.42 8.35
C ALA A 194 49.50 0.84 8.33
N VAL A 195 48.68 0.14 7.54
CA VAL A 195 47.25 0.45 7.43
C VAL A 195 46.48 -0.18 8.60
N PRO A 196 45.65 0.57 9.34
CA PRO A 196 44.82 0.00 10.39
C PRO A 196 43.77 -0.96 9.80
N GLN A 197 43.63 -2.15 10.39
CA GLN A 197 42.65 -3.16 9.94
C GLN A 197 41.19 -2.74 10.11
N LYS A 198 40.91 -1.81 11.02
CA LYS A 198 39.58 -1.28 11.30
C LYS A 198 39.65 0.12 11.88
N MET A 199 38.54 0.84 11.82
CA MET A 199 38.44 2.16 12.42
C MET A 199 38.20 2.08 13.93
N PHE A 200 39.05 2.75 14.72
CA PHE A 200 38.92 2.82 16.18
C PHE A 200 38.29 4.13 16.62
N TYR A 201 37.03 4.10 17.07
CA TYR A 201 36.36 5.31 17.56
C TYR A 201 36.59 5.55 19.07
N VAL A 202 36.85 4.50 19.84
CA VAL A 202 37.16 4.56 21.26
C VAL A 202 38.67 4.58 21.43
N ASN A 203 39.18 5.49 22.28
CA ASN A 203 40.62 5.72 22.47
C ASN A 203 41.35 5.93 21.13
N PHE A 204 40.74 6.74 20.25
CA PHE A 204 41.27 7.04 18.91
C PHE A 204 42.73 7.51 19.01
N GLU A 205 43.04 8.38 19.97
CA GLU A 205 44.40 8.89 20.20
C GLU A 205 45.42 7.76 20.43
N SER A 206 45.11 6.79 21.30
CA SER A 206 46.04 5.69 21.62
C SER A 206 46.14 4.64 20.50
N HIS A 207 45.04 4.36 19.79
CA HIS A 207 45.01 3.29 18.79
C HIS A 207 45.30 3.76 17.36
N MET A 208 45.01 5.03 17.06
CA MET A 208 45.21 5.63 15.73
C MET A 208 46.35 6.64 15.75
N THR A 209 46.28 7.67 16.59
CA THR A 209 47.28 8.76 16.56
C THR A 209 48.66 8.30 17.03
N ALA A 210 48.76 7.61 18.17
CA ALA A 210 50.04 7.13 18.70
C ALA A 210 50.74 6.11 17.78
N LYS A 211 49.97 5.28 17.06
CA LYS A 211 50.50 4.17 16.24
C LYS A 211 50.76 4.54 14.78
N TYR A 212 49.93 5.40 14.22
CA TYR A 212 49.93 5.73 12.79
C TYR A 212 50.13 7.22 12.52
N GLY A 213 50.17 8.06 13.56
CA GLY A 213 50.32 9.51 13.44
C GLY A 213 49.16 10.16 12.68
N VAL A 214 47.94 9.66 12.82
CA VAL A 214 46.74 10.21 12.15
C VAL A 214 45.89 10.98 13.15
N VAL A 215 45.52 12.21 12.78
CA VAL A 215 44.62 13.08 13.54
C VAL A 215 43.41 13.47 12.71
N ILE A 216 42.29 13.76 13.38
CA ILE A 216 41.08 14.29 12.76
C ILE A 216 41.07 15.80 12.92
N ARG A 217 40.97 16.54 11.82
CA ARG A 217 40.86 18.00 11.85
C ARG A 217 39.40 18.45 11.69
N ASN A 218 39.03 19.51 12.40
CA ASN A 218 37.73 20.18 12.32
C ASN A 218 36.52 19.25 12.55
N TRP A 219 36.61 18.35 13.53
CA TRP A 219 35.48 17.49 13.88
C TRP A 219 34.36 18.33 14.56
N PRO A 220 33.12 18.34 14.05
CA PRO A 220 32.11 19.34 14.45
C PRO A 220 31.34 18.98 15.73
N ILE A 221 31.52 17.78 16.30
CA ILE A 221 30.85 17.35 17.54
C ILE A 221 31.86 17.07 18.66
N ARG A 222 31.44 17.14 19.92
CA ARG A 222 32.36 17.06 21.08
C ARG A 222 33.16 15.77 21.18
N LYS A 223 32.61 14.65 20.71
CA LYS A 223 33.22 13.32 20.83
C LYS A 223 33.27 12.66 19.47
N PHE A 224 34.40 12.07 19.11
CA PHE A 224 34.49 11.22 17.93
C PHE A 224 33.81 9.88 18.22
N THR A 225 32.77 9.55 17.46
CA THR A 225 31.92 8.36 17.70
C THR A 225 31.57 7.70 16.39
N ALA A 226 31.32 6.39 16.43
CA ALA A 226 30.84 5.63 15.27
C ALA A 226 29.49 6.20 14.78
N PRO A 227 29.26 6.29 13.45
CA PRO A 227 28.01 6.80 12.89
C PRO A 227 26.75 6.10 13.45
N GLY A 228 26.82 4.78 13.65
CA GLY A 228 25.72 4.00 14.21
C GLY A 228 25.32 4.34 15.65
N ASN A 229 26.18 5.05 16.40
CA ASN A 229 25.90 5.50 17.76
C ASN A 229 25.30 6.93 17.82
N ILE A 230 25.10 7.58 16.67
CA ILE A 230 24.59 8.95 16.59
C ILE A 230 23.06 8.91 16.44
N ASN A 231 22.32 9.09 17.52
CA ASN A 231 20.85 8.93 17.53
C ASN A 231 20.05 10.11 16.93
N SER A 232 20.69 11.00 16.17
CA SER A 232 20.10 12.26 15.69
C SER A 232 20.38 12.46 14.21
N LEU A 233 19.33 12.38 13.38
CA LEU A 233 19.43 12.57 11.93
C LEU A 233 20.03 13.93 11.54
N PRO A 234 19.62 15.08 12.12
CA PRO A 234 20.26 16.37 11.80
C PRO A 234 21.77 16.38 12.08
N THR A 235 22.19 15.78 13.19
CA THR A 235 23.60 15.70 13.57
C THR A 235 24.38 14.84 12.57
N LEU A 236 23.79 13.71 12.17
CA LEU A 236 24.36 12.80 11.19
C LEU A 236 24.48 13.46 9.80
N SER A 237 23.46 14.22 9.38
CA SER A 237 23.49 14.98 8.12
C SER A 237 24.54 16.09 8.11
N ILE A 238 24.68 16.84 9.21
CA ILE A 238 25.73 17.86 9.34
C ILE A 238 27.10 17.21 9.18
N LEU A 239 27.37 16.14 9.93
CA LEU A 239 28.64 15.43 9.83
C LEU A 239 28.89 14.93 8.40
N TYR A 240 27.87 14.39 7.72
CA TYR A 240 28.03 13.85 6.37
C TYR A 240 28.43 14.97 5.40
N ASN A 241 27.80 16.13 5.51
CA ASN A 241 28.11 17.29 4.67
C ASN A 241 29.52 17.84 4.96
N VAL A 242 29.93 17.91 6.22
CA VAL A 242 31.25 18.42 6.60
C VAL A 242 32.37 17.48 6.12
N TRP A 243 32.19 16.15 6.18
CA TRP A 243 33.10 15.18 5.56
C TRP A 243 33.12 15.27 4.04
N ARG A 244 31.94 15.33 3.41
CA ARG A 244 31.82 15.41 1.95
C ARG A 244 32.45 16.70 1.39
N SER A 245 32.36 17.80 2.14
CA SER A 245 32.98 19.08 1.77
C SER A 245 34.50 19.13 1.97
N GLY A 246 35.08 18.12 2.64
CA GLY A 246 36.50 18.09 3.02
C GLY A 246 36.86 18.98 4.22
N ALA A 247 35.89 19.72 4.78
CA ALA A 247 36.11 20.57 5.94
C ALA A 247 36.60 19.76 7.15
N THR A 248 36.03 18.57 7.38
CA THR A 248 36.58 17.54 8.27
C THR A 248 37.31 16.50 7.42
N HIS A 249 38.56 16.21 7.75
CA HIS A 249 39.34 15.16 7.10
C HIS A 249 40.37 14.57 8.06
N PHE A 250 40.89 13.39 7.69
CA PHE A 250 42.06 12.81 8.33
C PHE A 250 43.32 13.51 7.83
N ARG A 251 44.17 13.93 8.75
CA ARG A 251 45.48 14.51 8.46
C ARG A 251 46.56 13.63 9.10
N ARG A 252 47.59 13.33 8.32
CA ARG A 252 48.81 12.72 8.80
C ARG A 252 49.68 13.77 9.50
N LEU A 253 50.22 13.41 10.66
CA LEU A 253 51.28 14.16 11.34
C LEU A 253 52.62 13.83 10.69
N ASP A 254 53.42 14.87 10.47
CA ASP A 254 54.82 14.71 10.07
C ASP A 254 55.63 14.09 11.22
N ASP A 255 56.77 13.48 10.91
CA ASP A 255 57.51 12.69 11.90
C ASP A 255 57.97 13.53 13.11
N GLY A 256 58.27 14.81 12.89
CA GLY A 256 58.57 15.76 13.98
C GLY A 256 57.34 16.13 14.81
N GLU A 257 56.18 16.37 14.18
CA GLU A 257 54.91 16.63 14.89
C GLU A 257 54.48 15.39 15.70
N TRP A 258 54.73 14.19 15.15
CA TRP A 258 54.35 12.94 15.78
C TRP A 258 55.24 12.57 16.96
N GLN A 259 56.54 12.86 16.91
CA GLN A 259 57.43 12.68 18.08
C GLN A 259 57.11 13.63 19.24
N GLN A 260 56.52 14.80 18.94
CA GLN A 260 56.14 15.79 19.95
C GLN A 260 54.74 15.55 20.55
N TRP A 261 53.87 14.84 19.81
CA TRP A 261 52.51 14.51 20.21
C TRP A 261 52.50 13.38 21.26
#